data_AF-A0A938ZDA0-F1
#
_entry.id   AF-A0A938ZDA0-F1
#
_cell.length_a   1.000
_cell.length_b   1.000
_cell.length_c   1.000
_cell.angle_alpha   90.00
_cell.angle_beta   90.00
_cell.angle_gamma   90.00
#
_symmetry.space_group_name_H-M   'P 1'
#
loop_
_entity.id
_entity.type
_entity.pdbx_description
1 polymer ?
#
loop_
_entity_poly.entity_id
_entity_poly.type
_entity_poly.pdbx_seq_one_letter_code
_entity_poly.pdbx_strand_id
1 'polypeptide(L)'
;GSISARGARKAADFVKFCDAFDIPVLTLTNATGFMATLCSEKMMAKSVGELVAAFADATVPKVNVIIGKAYGTAYVAMNSKSIGADLVYAWDNAEIGMMDASLAAKIMYADADAAELNEKAAQYRELQNGVASAAARGYVDTVISPADTRKYVIGAFEMLFTKREDRPSKKHGTV
;
A
#
# COMPACT_ATOMS: atom_id res chain seq x y z
N GLY A 1 5.11 9.64 0.83
CA GLY A 1 6.58 9.70 0.63
C GLY A 1 7.00 8.66 -0.40
N SER A 2 8.22 8.78 -0.94
CA SER A 2 8.77 7.78 -1.85
C SER A 2 9.52 6.69 -1.09
N ILE A 3 9.41 5.44 -1.56
CA ILE A 3 10.09 4.29 -0.97
C ILE A 3 11.51 4.24 -1.54
N SER A 4 12.51 4.28 -0.66
CA SER A 4 13.91 4.06 -1.04
C SER A 4 14.32 2.60 -0.84
N ALA A 5 15.35 2.12 -1.54
CA ALA A 5 15.85 0.75 -1.36
C ALA A 5 16.30 0.46 0.08
N ARG A 6 16.86 1.46 0.77
CA ARG A 6 17.21 1.33 2.20
C ARG A 6 15.95 1.26 3.08
N GLY A 7 14.95 2.08 2.79
CA GLY A 7 13.68 2.09 3.50
C GLY A 7 12.94 0.76 3.36
N ALA A 8 12.91 0.20 2.14
CA ALA A 8 12.29 -1.09 1.86
C ALA A 8 12.96 -2.23 2.65
N ARG A 9 14.29 -2.32 2.64
CA ARG A 9 15.02 -3.33 3.44
C ARG A 9 14.78 -3.19 4.94
N LYS A 10 14.85 -1.96 5.45
CA LYS A 10 14.57 -1.69 6.86
C LYS A 10 13.17 -2.16 7.26
N ALA A 11 12.16 -1.87 6.43
CA ALA A 11 10.80 -2.31 6.69
C ALA A 11 10.66 -3.84 6.57
N ALA A 12 11.32 -4.47 5.60
CA ALA A 12 11.30 -5.92 5.41
C ALA A 12 11.84 -6.66 6.63
N ASP A 13 13.01 -6.23 7.15
CA ASP A 13 13.62 -6.83 8.34
C ASP A 13 12.75 -6.65 9.58
N PHE A 14 12.11 -5.48 9.73
CA PHE A 14 11.18 -5.22 10.83
C PHE A 14 9.94 -6.11 10.76
N VAL A 15 9.33 -6.28 9.58
CA VAL A 15 8.16 -7.14 9.39
C VAL A 15 8.51 -8.60 9.67
N LYS A 16 9.65 -9.09 9.16
CA LYS A 16 10.13 -10.46 9.44
C LYS A 16 10.35 -10.69 10.93
N PHE A 17 10.91 -9.71 11.64
CA PHE A 17 11.07 -9.79 13.09
C PHE A 17 9.71 -9.85 13.78
N CYS A 18 8.78 -8.95 13.46
CA CYS A 18 7.46 -8.95 14.07
C CYS A 18 6.74 -10.28 13.86
N ASP A 19 6.77 -10.81 12.63
CA ASP A 19 6.15 -12.09 12.31
C ASP A 19 6.77 -13.27 13.08
N ALA A 20 8.09 -13.31 13.19
CA ALA A 20 8.80 -14.38 13.91
C ALA A 20 8.51 -14.43 15.42
N PHE A 21 7.98 -13.35 16.00
CA PHE A 21 7.67 -13.23 17.42
C PHE A 21 6.16 -12.98 17.69
N ASP A 22 5.30 -13.32 16.73
CA ASP A 22 3.84 -13.17 16.84
C ASP A 22 3.37 -11.73 17.16
N ILE A 23 4.13 -10.72 16.72
CA ILE A 23 3.82 -9.31 16.94
C ILE A 23 2.95 -8.80 15.78
N PRO A 24 1.71 -8.34 16.03
CA PRO A 24 0.85 -7.77 14.99
C PRO A 24 1.46 -6.54 14.32
N VAL A 25 1.21 -6.38 13.02
CA VAL A 25 1.80 -5.30 12.21
C VAL A 25 0.70 -4.33 11.75
N LEU A 26 0.84 -3.06 12.17
CA LEU A 26 0.07 -1.94 11.63
C LEU A 26 0.92 -1.17 10.62
N THR A 27 0.42 -1.01 9.40
CA THR A 27 1.05 -0.22 8.36
C THR A 27 0.27 1.07 8.12
N LEU A 28 0.97 2.21 8.08
CA LEU A 28 0.39 3.50 7.68
C LEU A 28 0.91 3.86 6.29
N THR A 29 0.02 3.82 5.30
CA THR A 29 0.39 3.98 3.90
C THR A 29 0.18 5.41 3.42
N ASN A 30 1.28 6.05 3.06
CA ASN A 30 1.34 7.24 2.23
C ASN A 30 2.54 7.07 1.29
N ALA A 31 2.34 6.34 0.20
CA ALA A 31 3.37 5.95 -0.77
C ALA A 31 3.02 6.49 -2.16
N THR A 32 3.84 7.42 -2.65
CA THR A 32 3.64 8.06 -3.96
C THR A 32 4.43 7.39 -5.10
N GLY A 33 5.26 6.40 -4.78
CA GLY A 33 6.15 5.74 -5.73
C GLY A 33 7.50 5.35 -5.09
N PHE A 34 8.46 4.99 -5.95
CA PHE A 34 9.83 4.67 -5.54
C PHE A 34 10.77 5.85 -5.77
N MET A 35 11.88 5.87 -5.04
CA MET A 35 12.92 6.86 -5.22
C MET A 35 13.67 6.63 -6.54
N ALA A 36 13.45 7.49 -7.53
CA ALA A 36 14.09 7.45 -8.84
C ALA A 36 15.47 8.12 -8.80
N THR A 37 16.50 7.37 -8.38
CA THR A 37 17.90 7.79 -8.44
C THR A 37 18.75 6.62 -8.92
N LEU A 38 19.84 6.89 -9.65
CA LEU A 38 20.75 5.85 -10.15
C LEU A 38 21.24 4.89 -9.06
N CYS A 39 21.54 5.42 -7.87
CA CYS A 39 21.96 4.60 -6.73
C CYS A 39 20.84 3.71 -6.19
N SER A 40 19.61 4.22 -6.19
CA SER A 40 18.44 3.46 -5.73
C SER A 40 18.07 2.36 -6.72
N GLU A 41 18.10 2.63 -8.02
CA GLU A 41 17.75 1.66 -9.07
C GLU A 41 18.54 0.36 -8.99
N LYS A 42 19.84 0.43 -8.68
CA LYS A 42 20.73 -0.73 -8.53
C LYS A 42 20.22 -1.77 -7.52
N MET A 43 19.47 -1.35 -6.51
CA MET A 43 19.03 -2.21 -5.40
C MET A 43 17.52 -2.20 -5.20
N MET A 44 16.76 -1.34 -5.89
CA MET A 44 15.34 -1.10 -5.62
C MET A 44 14.52 -2.37 -5.84
N ALA A 45 14.65 -3.01 -7.01
CA ALA A 45 13.85 -4.19 -7.34
C ALA A 45 14.04 -5.32 -6.31
N LYS A 46 15.29 -5.61 -5.95
CA LYS A 46 15.61 -6.60 -4.91
C LYS A 46 15.03 -6.21 -3.55
N SER A 47 15.25 -4.96 -3.13
CA SER A 47 14.83 -4.47 -1.81
C SER A 47 13.30 -4.43 -1.66
N VAL A 48 12.58 -4.08 -2.73
CA VAL A 48 11.11 -4.11 -2.76
C VAL A 48 10.59 -5.54 -2.82
N GLY A 49 11.25 -6.42 -3.56
CA GLY A 49 10.95 -7.86 -3.55
C GLY A 49 11.07 -8.47 -2.15
N GLU A 50 12.12 -8.12 -1.40
CA GLU A 50 12.30 -8.54 0.00
C GLU A 50 11.17 -8.02 0.91
N LEU A 51 10.73 -6.77 0.72
CA LEU A 51 9.60 -6.19 1.46
C LEU A 51 8.27 -6.86 1.15
N VAL A 52 7.97 -7.05 -0.13
CA VAL A 52 6.75 -7.74 -0.58
C VAL A 52 6.73 -9.17 -0.04
N ALA A 53 7.85 -9.88 -0.15
CA ALA A 53 7.99 -11.21 0.41
C ALA A 53 7.78 -11.23 1.92
N ALA A 54 8.32 -10.26 2.66
CA ALA A 54 8.12 -10.17 4.11
C ALA A 54 6.63 -10.04 4.47
N PHE A 55 5.88 -9.18 3.78
CA PHE A 55 4.44 -9.06 4.03
C PHE A 55 3.64 -10.29 3.56
N ALA A 56 4.01 -10.89 2.42
CA ALA A 56 3.32 -12.05 1.86
C ALA A 56 3.59 -13.35 2.62
N ASP A 57 4.75 -13.50 3.26
CA ASP A 57 5.09 -14.63 4.12
C ASP A 57 4.58 -14.46 5.56
N ALA A 58 4.40 -13.22 6.02
CA ALA A 58 3.94 -12.97 7.39
C ALA A 58 2.52 -13.50 7.65
N THR A 59 2.36 -14.23 8.73
CA THR A 59 1.10 -14.86 9.18
C THR A 59 0.43 -14.12 10.33
N VAL A 60 1.16 -13.23 11.02
CA VAL A 60 0.60 -12.35 12.05
C VAL A 60 -0.57 -11.50 11.52
N PRO A 61 -1.41 -10.95 12.41
CA PRO A 61 -2.42 -9.96 12.04
C PRO A 61 -1.78 -8.73 11.39
N LYS A 62 -2.23 -8.40 10.19
CA LYS A 62 -1.73 -7.31 9.36
C LYS A 62 -2.87 -6.35 9.03
N VAL A 63 -2.79 -5.14 9.58
CA VAL A 63 -3.76 -4.06 9.32
C VAL A 63 -3.05 -2.94 8.56
N ASN A 64 -3.66 -2.41 7.51
CA ASN A 64 -3.16 -1.26 6.77
C ASN A 64 -4.14 -0.09 6.86
N VAL A 65 -3.64 1.12 7.07
CA VAL A 65 -4.42 2.36 7.02
C VAL A 65 -3.79 3.29 6.00
N ILE A 66 -4.53 3.60 4.94
CA ILE A 66 -4.10 4.55 3.91
C ILE A 66 -4.44 5.96 4.38
N ILE A 67 -3.39 6.74 4.69
CA ILE A 67 -3.50 8.06 5.33
C ILE A 67 -3.24 9.23 4.35
N GLY A 68 -3.19 8.95 3.05
CA GLY A 68 -2.84 9.92 2.03
C GLY A 68 -2.77 9.27 0.66
N LYS A 69 -1.64 9.45 -0.03
CA LYS A 69 -1.48 8.93 -1.40
C LYS A 69 -1.01 7.48 -1.40
N ALA A 70 -1.59 6.65 -2.25
CA ALA A 70 -1.26 5.25 -2.44
C ALA A 70 -1.25 4.94 -3.94
N TYR A 71 -0.07 5.02 -4.55
CA TYR A 71 0.07 4.91 -6.00
C TYR A 71 0.80 3.66 -6.47
N GLY A 72 0.21 3.02 -7.48
CA GLY A 72 0.80 1.96 -8.28
C GLY A 72 1.39 0.81 -7.45
N THR A 73 2.54 0.32 -7.87
CA THR A 73 3.23 -0.80 -7.21
C THR A 73 3.80 -0.44 -5.84
N ALA A 74 3.98 0.85 -5.53
CA ALA A 74 4.41 1.29 -4.20
C ALA A 74 3.28 1.09 -3.17
N TYR A 75 2.01 1.29 -3.55
CA TYR A 75 0.87 0.91 -2.73
C TYR A 75 0.84 -0.60 -2.49
N VAL A 76 1.01 -1.39 -3.56
CA VAL A 76 0.99 -2.86 -3.47
C VAL A 76 2.07 -3.36 -2.50
N ALA A 77 3.28 -2.81 -2.58
CA ALA A 77 4.39 -3.17 -1.69
C ALA A 77 4.18 -2.79 -0.21
N MET A 78 3.27 -1.87 0.08
CA MET A 78 2.98 -1.37 1.43
C MET A 78 1.77 -2.09 2.05
N ASN A 79 1.83 -3.42 2.11
CA ASN A 79 0.82 -4.26 2.75
C ASN A 79 -0.60 -4.02 2.19
N SER A 80 -0.75 -4.08 0.86
CA SER A 80 -2.08 -3.99 0.23
C SER A 80 -2.92 -5.24 0.51
N LYS A 81 -4.24 -5.15 0.28
CA LYS A 81 -5.14 -6.30 0.36
C LYS A 81 -4.67 -7.49 -0.49
N SER A 82 -4.15 -7.20 -1.68
CA SER A 82 -3.65 -8.20 -2.63
C SER A 82 -2.36 -8.92 -2.19
N ILE A 83 -1.59 -8.34 -1.25
CA ILE A 83 -0.40 -9.01 -0.68
C ILE A 83 -0.76 -9.91 0.49
N GLY A 84 -1.91 -9.69 1.13
CA GLY A 84 -2.38 -10.48 2.28
C GLY A 84 -2.62 -9.69 3.55
N ALA A 85 -2.84 -8.37 3.46
CA ALA A 85 -3.38 -7.62 4.59
C ALA A 85 -4.77 -8.14 4.96
N ASP A 86 -5.01 -8.34 6.25
CA ASP A 86 -6.28 -8.84 6.76
C ASP A 86 -7.37 -7.76 6.63
N LEU A 87 -7.04 -6.53 7.04
CA LEU A 87 -7.91 -5.37 6.95
C LEU A 87 -7.17 -4.16 6.38
N VAL A 88 -7.81 -3.47 5.44
CA VAL A 88 -7.34 -2.25 4.82
C VAL A 88 -8.38 -1.16 5.03
N TYR A 89 -8.01 -0.15 5.81
CA TYR A 89 -8.76 1.08 5.98
C TYR A 89 -8.18 2.19 5.11
N ALA A 90 -9.01 3.15 4.71
CA ALA A 90 -8.56 4.36 4.07
C ALA A 90 -9.23 5.57 4.70
N TRP A 91 -8.48 6.67 4.81
CA TRP A 91 -9.09 7.96 5.11
C TRP A 91 -9.94 8.44 3.94
N ASP A 92 -10.98 9.22 4.23
CA ASP A 92 -11.87 9.83 3.25
C ASP A 92 -11.14 10.68 2.20
N ASN A 93 -10.05 11.32 2.59
CA ASN A 93 -9.20 12.15 1.76
C ASN A 93 -8.01 11.41 1.11
N ALA A 94 -7.93 10.09 1.22
CA ALA A 94 -6.88 9.31 0.59
C ALA A 94 -7.00 9.33 -0.94
N GLU A 95 -5.87 9.26 -1.64
CA GLU A 95 -5.84 9.12 -3.11
C GLU A 95 -5.24 7.76 -3.45
N ILE A 96 -6.05 6.86 -4.00
CA ILE A 96 -5.64 5.48 -4.29
C ILE A 96 -5.80 5.25 -5.78
N GLY A 97 -4.71 4.97 -6.49
CA GLY A 97 -4.76 4.83 -7.95
C GLY A 97 -3.44 4.32 -8.54
N MET A 98 -3.35 4.27 -9.87
CA MET A 98 -2.13 3.83 -10.54
C MET A 98 -1.03 4.89 -10.49
N MET A 99 -1.39 6.16 -10.68
CA MET A 99 -0.46 7.28 -10.70
C MET A 99 -1.18 8.59 -10.40
N ASP A 100 -0.43 9.69 -10.31
CA ASP A 100 -0.99 11.02 -10.17
C ASP A 100 -1.84 11.40 -11.39
N ALA A 101 -3.02 11.98 -11.14
CA ALA A 101 -4.00 12.28 -12.19
C ALA A 101 -3.48 13.26 -13.25
N SER A 102 -2.61 14.20 -12.86
CA SER A 102 -2.03 15.16 -13.80
C SER A 102 -1.01 14.50 -14.73
N LEU A 103 -0.27 13.51 -14.24
CA LEU A 103 0.66 12.71 -15.04
C LEU A 103 -0.11 11.75 -15.95
N ALA A 104 -1.17 11.12 -15.44
CA ALA A 104 -2.05 10.27 -16.23
C ALA A 104 -2.66 11.03 -17.41
N ALA A 105 -3.22 12.22 -17.17
CA ALA A 105 -3.79 13.04 -18.22
C ALA A 105 -2.77 13.39 -19.32
N LYS A 106 -1.54 13.77 -18.95
CA LYS A 106 -0.47 14.07 -19.91
C LYS A 106 -0.07 12.86 -20.76
N ILE A 107 -0.08 11.66 -20.18
CA ILE A 107 0.25 10.41 -20.90
C ILE A 107 -0.90 10.03 -21.84
N MET A 108 -2.15 10.18 -21.40
CA MET A 108 -3.33 9.79 -22.18
C MET A 108 -3.68 10.80 -23.29
N TYR A 109 -3.37 12.08 -23.09
CA TYR A 109 -3.75 13.19 -23.97
C TYR A 109 -2.51 14.05 -24.28
N ALA A 110 -1.51 13.47 -24.93
CA ALA A 110 -0.20 14.11 -25.15
C ALA A 110 -0.27 15.43 -25.94
N ASP A 111 -1.24 15.56 -26.85
CA ASP A 111 -1.40 16.73 -27.73
C ASP A 111 -2.44 17.75 -27.23
N ALA A 112 -3.06 17.50 -26.06
CA ALA A 112 -4.09 18.37 -25.49
C ALA A 112 -3.48 19.65 -24.89
N ASP A 113 -4.26 20.74 -24.93
CA ASP A 113 -3.85 21.99 -24.33
C ASP A 113 -3.94 21.96 -22.79
N ALA A 114 -3.45 23.02 -22.13
CA ALA A 114 -3.42 23.08 -20.67
C ALA A 114 -4.82 23.07 -20.02
N ALA A 115 -5.84 23.59 -20.71
CA ALA A 115 -7.20 23.64 -20.17
C ALA A 115 -7.83 22.24 -20.22
N GLU A 116 -7.70 21.56 -21.36
CA GLU A 116 -8.17 20.19 -21.54
C GLU A 116 -7.43 19.23 -20.60
N LEU A 117 -6.10 19.34 -20.46
CA LEU A 117 -5.34 18.50 -19.52
C LEU A 117 -5.81 18.65 -18.07
N ASN A 118 -6.15 19.86 -17.64
CA ASN A 118 -6.68 20.09 -16.30
C ASN A 118 -8.07 19.47 -16.11
N GLU A 119 -8.93 19.58 -17.11
CA GLU A 119 -10.24 18.94 -17.10
C GLU A 119 -10.12 17.41 -17.06
N LYS A 120 -9.29 16.83 -17.93
CA LYS A 120 -9.03 15.38 -17.98
C LYS A 120 -8.38 14.88 -16.69
N ALA A 121 -7.48 15.66 -16.08
CA ALA A 121 -6.90 15.31 -14.79
C ALA A 121 -7.93 15.32 -13.66
N ALA A 122 -8.88 16.27 -13.65
CA ALA A 122 -9.98 16.28 -12.69
C ALA A 122 -10.87 15.04 -12.86
N GLN A 123 -11.27 14.74 -14.10
CA GLN A 123 -12.06 13.54 -14.44
C GLN A 123 -11.34 12.25 -14.02
N TYR A 124 -10.04 12.14 -14.30
CA TYR A 124 -9.24 10.98 -13.89
C TYR A 124 -9.17 10.85 -12.37
N ARG A 125 -8.97 11.96 -11.65
CA ARG A 125 -8.92 11.94 -10.18
C ARG A 125 -10.21 11.40 -9.59
N GLU A 126 -11.35 11.85 -10.09
CA GLU A 126 -12.66 11.46 -9.58
C GLU A 126 -12.99 9.99 -9.89
N LEU A 127 -12.67 9.52 -11.10
CA LEU A 127 -12.98 8.15 -11.54
C LEU A 127 -11.99 7.10 -11.00
N GLN A 128 -10.70 7.43 -10.96
CA GLN A 128 -9.62 6.46 -10.77
C GLN A 128 -8.87 6.62 -9.45
N ASN A 129 -8.76 7.83 -8.91
CA ASN A 129 -7.98 8.07 -7.69
C ASN A 129 -8.83 8.21 -6.42
N GLY A 130 -10.16 8.28 -6.56
CA GLY A 130 -11.07 8.35 -5.43
C GLY A 130 -11.11 7.05 -4.62
N VAL A 131 -11.13 7.18 -3.28
CA VAL A 131 -11.24 6.04 -2.34
C VAL A 131 -12.45 5.17 -2.64
N ALA A 132 -13.55 5.77 -3.08
CA ALA A 132 -14.77 5.07 -3.48
C ALA A 132 -14.49 4.01 -4.58
N SER A 133 -13.59 4.30 -5.52
CA SER A 133 -13.21 3.40 -6.61
C SER A 133 -12.45 2.16 -6.08
N ALA A 134 -11.61 2.34 -5.06
CA ALA A 134 -10.90 1.25 -4.40
C ALA A 134 -11.81 0.42 -3.47
N ALA A 135 -12.72 1.08 -2.76
CA ALA A 135 -13.71 0.44 -1.90
C ALA A 135 -14.71 -0.39 -2.71
N ALA A 136 -15.20 0.12 -3.85
CA ALA A 136 -16.11 -0.59 -4.74
C ALA A 136 -15.52 -1.90 -5.30
N ARG A 137 -14.19 -1.97 -5.40
CA ARG A 137 -13.45 -3.18 -5.84
C ARG A 137 -13.04 -4.10 -4.69
N GLY A 138 -13.33 -3.74 -3.43
CA GLY A 138 -12.93 -4.50 -2.25
C GLY A 138 -11.44 -4.44 -1.92
N TYR A 139 -10.70 -3.48 -2.49
CA TYR A 139 -9.29 -3.26 -2.12
C TYR A 139 -9.14 -2.52 -0.79
N VAL A 140 -10.18 -1.78 -0.39
CA VAL A 140 -10.33 -1.13 0.90
C VAL A 140 -11.60 -1.69 1.53
N ASP A 141 -11.51 -2.16 2.77
CA ASP A 141 -12.62 -2.75 3.50
C ASP A 141 -13.56 -1.68 4.05
N THR A 142 -13.03 -0.55 4.52
CA THR A 142 -13.84 0.55 5.05
C THR A 142 -13.14 1.90 4.92
N VAL A 143 -13.90 2.91 4.53
CA VAL A 143 -13.47 4.32 4.55
C VAL A 143 -13.83 4.92 5.91
N ILE A 144 -12.85 5.51 6.59
CA ILE A 144 -12.99 5.99 7.97
C ILE A 144 -12.54 7.44 8.10
N SER A 145 -13.07 8.16 9.09
CA SER A 145 -12.53 9.47 9.46
C SER A 145 -11.17 9.31 10.14
N PRO A 146 -10.20 10.23 9.93
CA PRO A 146 -8.92 10.20 10.62
C PRO A 146 -9.03 10.09 12.14
N ALA A 147 -10.01 10.76 12.75
CA ALA A 147 -10.25 10.74 14.20
C ALA A 147 -10.66 9.35 14.73
N ASP A 148 -11.31 8.55 13.89
CA ASP A 148 -11.78 7.21 14.27
C ASP A 148 -10.73 6.12 14.08
N THR A 149 -9.57 6.44 13.48
CA THR A 149 -8.52 5.44 13.15
C THR A 149 -8.19 4.54 14.33
N ARG A 150 -8.00 5.11 15.53
CA ARG A 150 -7.68 4.32 16.74
C ARG A 150 -8.78 3.32 17.09
N LYS A 151 -10.05 3.73 17.01
CA LYS A 151 -11.21 2.88 17.31
C LYS A 151 -11.27 1.68 16.38
N TYR A 152 -11.13 1.91 15.08
CA TYR A 152 -11.15 0.84 14.08
C TYR A 152 -9.95 -0.09 14.19
N VAL A 153 -8.75 0.44 14.41
CA VAL A 153 -7.53 -0.37 14.55
C VAL A 153 -7.59 -1.27 15.79
N ILE A 154 -8.11 -0.79 16.92
CA ILE A 154 -8.32 -1.62 18.11
C ILE A 154 -9.27 -2.78 17.80
N GLY A 155 -10.44 -2.48 17.23
CA GLY A 155 -11.41 -3.50 16.87
C GLY A 155 -10.88 -4.52 15.86
N ALA A 156 -10.06 -4.08 14.90
CA ALA A 156 -9.40 -4.95 13.94
C ALA A 156 -8.46 -5.96 14.62
N PHE A 157 -7.60 -5.50 15.52
CA PHE A 157 -6.66 -6.40 16.21
C PHE A 157 -7.35 -7.28 17.25
N GLU A 158 -8.39 -6.82 17.91
CA GLU A 158 -9.23 -7.66 18.79
C GLU A 158 -9.90 -8.79 18.00
N MET A 159 -10.47 -8.48 16.84
CA MET A 159 -11.08 -9.48 15.95
C MET A 159 -10.04 -10.49 15.42
N LEU A 160 -8.83 -10.03 15.09
CA LEU A 160 -7.77 -10.87 14.53
C LEU A 160 -6.94 -11.60 15.59
N PHE A 161 -7.27 -11.47 16.88
CA PHE A 161 -6.51 -12.10 17.97
C PHE A 161 -6.40 -13.62 17.83
N THR A 162 -7.42 -14.27 17.27
CA THR A 162 -7.44 -15.73 17.04
C THR A 162 -7.06 -16.13 15.63
N LYS A 163 -6.46 -15.23 14.84
CA LYS A 163 -6.04 -15.52 13.46
C LYS A 163 -5.08 -16.72 13.44
N ARG A 164 -5.32 -17.64 12.50
CA ARG A 164 -4.41 -18.72 12.14
C ARG A 164 -4.37 -18.83 10.63
N GLU A 165 -3.17 -18.98 10.09
CA GLU A 165 -2.93 -19.08 8.65
C GLU A 165 -1.91 -20.19 8.39
N ASP A 166 -2.33 -21.25 7.70
CA ASP A 166 -1.42 -22.32 7.30
C ASP A 166 -0.65 -21.94 6.04
N ARG A 167 0.62 -22.33 5.98
CA ARG A 167 1.51 -22.07 4.84
C ARG A 167 1.97 -23.38 4.20
N PRO A 168 2.29 -23.38 2.88
CA PRO A 168 2.84 -24.55 2.22
C PRO A 168 4.09 -25.09 2.93
N SER A 169 4.18 -26.40 3.09
CA SER A 169 5.33 -27.04 3.75
C SER A 169 6.61 -26.81 2.95
N LYS A 170 7.60 -26.15 3.57
CA LYS A 170 8.92 -25.84 3.00
C LYS A 170 9.98 -25.87 4.11
N LYS A 171 11.25 -26.08 3.75
CA LYS A 171 12.36 -25.95 4.72
C LYS A 171 12.54 -24.50 5.18
N HIS A 172 12.51 -23.57 4.23
CA HIS A 172 12.54 -22.11 4.42
C HIS A 172 12.16 -21.44 3.08
N GLY A 173 11.94 -20.11 3.09
CA GLY A 173 11.83 -19.32 1.86
C GLY A 173 13.18 -19.17 1.13
N THR A 174 13.16 -18.61 -0.08
CA THR A 174 14.38 -18.39 -0.91
C THR A 174 14.77 -16.91 -1.01
N VAL A 175 14.21 -16.08 -0.14
CA VAL A 175 14.36 -14.62 -0.16
C VAL A 175 15.48 -14.18 0.78
#